data_AF-J2ZUB6-F1
#
_entry.id   AF-J2ZUB6-F1
#
_cell.length_a   1.000
_cell.length_b   1.000
_cell.length_c   1.000
_cell.angle_alpha   90.00
_cell.angle_beta   90.00
_cell.angle_gamma   90.00
#
_symmetry.space_group_name_H-M   'P 1'
#
loop_
_entity.id
_entity.type
_entity.pdbx_description
1 polymer ?
#
loop_
_entity_poly.entity_id
_entity_poly.type
_entity_poly.pdbx_seq_one_letter_code
_entity_poly.pdbx_strand_id
1 'polypeptide(L)'
;MRAAGKVQPEAENLAVEGSALSSELITPSVPEKRLRQPRNLNAIPPELFLQATLSARSFQRSALGYLDHPDWQERVRTDAKNLVKVLAAMGFVAEVSRVMGTNNAR
;
A
#
# COMPACT_ATOMS: atom_id res chain seq x y z
N MET A 1 44.82 -22.72 55.18
CA MET A 1 44.38 -22.03 53.96
C MET A 1 42.86 -21.87 54.00
N ARG A 2 42.43 -20.60 53.98
CA ARG A 2 41.15 -19.98 53.57
C ARG A 2 39.80 -20.67 53.88
N ALA A 3 38.99 -19.89 54.60
CA ALA A 3 37.60 -20.09 54.97
C ALA A 3 36.65 -20.22 53.76
N ALA A 4 35.65 -21.09 53.89
CA ALA A 4 34.50 -21.16 53.01
C ALA A 4 33.54 -20.01 53.35
N GLY A 5 33.65 -18.91 52.60
CA GLY A 5 32.67 -17.83 52.61
C GLY A 5 31.44 -18.20 51.81
N LYS A 6 30.25 -18.03 52.41
CA LYS A 6 28.97 -17.92 51.70
C LYS A 6 29.08 -16.82 50.64
N VAL A 7 28.71 -17.12 49.40
CA VAL A 7 28.50 -16.12 48.35
C VAL A 7 27.19 -16.45 47.64
N GLN A 8 26.20 -15.57 47.83
CA GLN A 8 25.02 -15.47 46.98
C GLN A 8 25.44 -14.98 45.58
N PRO A 9 24.71 -15.35 44.54
CA PRO A 9 24.45 -14.40 43.47
C PRO A 9 22.95 -14.11 43.35
N GLU A 10 22.69 -12.81 43.34
CA GLU A 10 21.42 -12.17 43.06
C GLU A 10 20.99 -12.44 41.61
N ALA A 11 19.71 -12.75 41.42
CA ALA A 11 18.96 -12.52 40.20
C ALA A 11 17.47 -12.50 40.60
N GLU A 12 17.14 -11.38 41.24
CA GLU A 12 15.89 -10.61 41.14
C GLU A 12 14.63 -11.36 40.69
N ASN A 13 13.75 -11.48 41.67
CA ASN A 13 12.38 -11.94 41.58
C ASN A 13 11.56 -11.22 40.52
N LEU A 14 10.75 -12.03 39.84
CA LEU A 14 9.38 -11.75 39.42
C LEU A 14 8.75 -10.53 40.12
N ALA A 15 8.58 -9.45 39.36
CA ALA A 15 7.53 -8.48 39.59
C ALA A 15 6.64 -8.45 38.35
N VAL A 16 5.60 -9.29 38.41
CA VAL A 16 4.38 -9.14 37.62
C VAL A 16 3.67 -7.91 38.18
N GLU A 17 3.84 -6.76 37.53
CA GLU A 17 3.05 -5.56 37.81
C GLU A 17 2.42 -5.05 36.53
N GLY A 18 1.13 -4.69 36.63
CA GLY A 18 0.49 -3.83 35.63
C GLY A 18 -0.61 -4.44 34.78
N SER A 19 -1.43 -5.33 35.35
CA SER A 19 -2.80 -5.50 34.84
C SER A 19 -3.60 -4.21 35.09
N ALA A 20 -3.57 -3.31 34.12
CA ALA A 20 -4.54 -2.24 33.95
C ALA A 20 -4.69 -1.98 32.45
N LEU A 21 -5.34 -2.93 31.77
CA LEU A 21 -6.01 -2.65 30.50
C LEU A 21 -7.16 -1.68 30.81
N SER A 22 -6.83 -0.39 30.91
CA SER A 22 -7.82 0.67 30.79
C SER A 22 -8.36 0.58 29.37
N SER A 23 -9.53 -0.07 29.26
CA SER A 23 -10.46 0.04 28.17
C SER A 23 -10.95 1.49 28.05
N GLU A 24 -10.05 2.40 27.70
CA GLU A 24 -10.48 3.64 27.08
C GLU A 24 -10.95 3.24 25.68
N LEU A 25 -12.28 3.12 25.56
CA LEU A 25 -12.95 3.14 24.29
C LEU A 25 -12.36 4.30 23.49
N ILE A 26 -11.55 3.97 22.50
CA ILE A 26 -11.24 4.86 21.40
C ILE A 26 -12.55 4.95 20.61
N THR A 27 -13.50 5.73 21.10
CA THR A 27 -14.59 6.24 20.27
C THR A 27 -13.92 7.12 19.23
N PRO A 28 -13.99 6.80 17.93
CA PRO A 28 -13.62 7.77 16.93
C PRO A 28 -14.57 8.95 17.12
N SER A 29 -14.06 10.03 17.72
CA SER A 29 -14.72 11.32 17.74
C SER A 29 -14.83 11.76 16.29
N VAL A 30 -15.97 11.46 15.67
CA VAL A 30 -16.31 11.98 14.35
C VAL A 30 -16.56 13.46 14.56
N PRO A 31 -15.75 14.38 14.02
CA PRO A 31 -16.10 15.78 14.04
C PRO A 31 -17.40 15.96 13.24
N GLU A 32 -18.50 16.15 13.98
CA GLU A 32 -19.77 16.61 13.47
C GLU A 32 -19.53 17.94 12.72
N LYS A 33 -20.05 18.00 11.49
CA LYS A 33 -19.90 19.09 10.52
C LYS A 33 -18.55 19.13 9.82
N ARG A 34 -18.27 18.07 9.05
CA ARG A 34 -17.63 18.26 7.75
C ARG A 34 -18.60 19.12 6.90
N LEU A 35 -18.42 20.44 6.93
CA LEU A 35 -19.04 21.36 5.99
C LEU A 35 -18.91 20.72 4.62
N ARG A 36 -20.03 20.36 3.98
CA ARG A 36 -20.02 19.82 2.62
C ARG A 36 -19.48 20.93 1.75
N GLN A 37 -18.17 20.94 1.52
CA GLN A 37 -17.56 21.78 0.51
C GLN A 37 -18.32 21.53 -0.80
N PRO A 38 -18.55 22.58 -1.60
CA PRO A 38 -19.18 22.41 -2.91
C PRO A 38 -18.42 21.31 -3.63
N ARG A 39 -19.12 20.24 -4.02
CA ARG A 39 -18.54 19.14 -4.79
C ARG A 39 -17.95 19.76 -6.04
N ASN A 40 -16.64 19.83 -6.11
CA ASN A 40 -15.96 20.21 -7.33
C ASN A 40 -16.30 19.12 -8.35
N LEU A 41 -17.16 19.44 -9.31
CA LEU A 41 -17.62 18.50 -10.34
C LEU A 41 -16.48 18.07 -11.28
N ASN A 42 -15.36 18.77 -11.23
CA ASN A 42 -14.13 18.44 -11.95
C ASN A 42 -13.11 17.69 -11.07
N ALA A 43 -13.44 17.38 -9.81
CA ALA A 43 -12.57 16.58 -8.96
C ALA A 43 -12.71 15.10 -9.31
N ILE A 44 -11.56 14.44 -9.46
CA ILE A 44 -11.51 12.99 -9.65
C ILE A 44 -12.09 12.30 -8.40
N PRO A 45 -13.07 11.38 -8.57
CA PRO A 45 -13.63 10.60 -7.47
C PRO A 45 -12.54 9.89 -6.64
N PRO A 46 -12.58 9.96 -5.29
CA PRO A 46 -11.62 9.27 -4.41
C PRO A 46 -11.51 7.76 -4.69
N GLU A 47 -12.60 7.13 -5.11
CA GLU A 47 -12.66 5.72 -5.44
C GLU A 47 -11.77 5.40 -6.66
N LEU A 48 -11.71 6.30 -7.65
CA LEU A 48 -10.84 6.13 -8.82
C LEU A 48 -9.36 6.26 -8.44
N PHE A 49 -9.00 7.14 -7.51
CA PHE A 49 -7.63 7.21 -7.00
C PHE A 49 -7.20 5.92 -6.31
N LEU A 50 -8.09 5.35 -5.48
CA LEU A 50 -7.83 4.08 -4.83
C LEU A 50 -7.68 2.95 -5.87
N GLN A 51 -8.59 2.87 -6.84
CA GLN A 51 -8.52 1.89 -7.92
C GLN A 51 -7.26 2.03 -8.77
N ALA A 52 -6.81 3.26 -9.04
CA ALA A 52 -5.59 3.52 -9.79
C ALA A 52 -4.37 3.05 -9.00
N THR A 53 -4.33 3.35 -7.70
CA THR A 53 -3.24 2.93 -6.81
C THR A 53 -3.14 1.41 -6.72
N LEU A 54 -4.27 0.73 -6.55
CA LEU A 54 -4.32 -0.74 -6.51
C LEU A 54 -3.92 -1.36 -7.85
N SER A 55 -4.41 -0.81 -8.96
CA SER A 55 -4.07 -1.28 -10.31
C SER A 55 -2.58 -1.08 -10.63
N ALA A 56 -2.01 0.06 -10.24
CA ALA A 56 -0.60 0.37 -10.40
C ALA A 56 0.28 -0.61 -9.58
N ARG A 57 -0.10 -0.88 -8.33
CA ARG A 57 0.57 -1.86 -7.49
C ARG A 57 0.55 -3.25 -8.12
N SER A 58 -0.59 -3.70 -8.65
CA SER A 58 -0.69 -5.00 -9.33
C SER A 58 0.21 -5.06 -10.56
N PHE A 59 0.18 -4.04 -11.41
CA PHE A 59 1.06 -3.93 -12.57
C PHE A 59 2.54 -3.99 -12.17
N GLN A 60 2.96 -3.22 -11.16
CA GLN A 60 4.34 -3.24 -10.67
C GLN A 60 4.76 -4.62 -10.16
N ARG A 61 3.89 -5.31 -9.40
CA ARG A 61 4.17 -6.67 -8.92
C ARG A 61 4.31 -7.66 -10.06
N SER A 62 3.49 -7.55 -11.10
CA SER A 62 3.55 -8.43 -12.26
C SER A 62 4.78 -8.14 -13.11
N ALA A 63 5.16 -6.87 -13.27
CA ALA A 63 6.33 -6.48 -14.05
C ALA A 63 7.66 -6.84 -13.37
N LEU A 64 7.72 -6.77 -12.03
CA LEU A 64 8.96 -6.98 -11.28
C LEU A 64 9.08 -8.37 -10.66
N GLY A 65 7.95 -9.01 -10.31
CA GLY A 65 7.94 -10.19 -9.46
C GLY A 65 7.61 -11.51 -10.15
N TYR A 66 7.29 -11.48 -11.45
CA TYR A 66 6.79 -12.67 -12.16
C TYR A 66 7.57 -13.03 -13.42
N LEU A 67 8.72 -12.41 -13.71
CA LEU A 67 9.44 -12.59 -14.98
C LEU A 67 9.86 -14.04 -15.29
N ASP A 68 10.02 -14.88 -14.26
CA ASP A 68 10.43 -16.28 -14.43
C ASP A 68 9.26 -17.26 -14.66
N HIS A 69 8.01 -16.78 -14.57
CA HIS A 69 6.82 -17.61 -14.77
C HIS A 69 6.45 -17.67 -16.26
N PRO A 70 6.11 -18.83 -16.86
CA PRO A 70 5.80 -18.93 -18.29
C PRO A 70 4.73 -17.93 -18.77
N ASP A 71 3.74 -17.65 -17.92
CA ASP A 71 2.62 -16.73 -18.23
C ASP A 71 2.87 -15.26 -17.85
N TRP A 72 4.10 -14.87 -17.54
CA TRP A 72 4.41 -13.53 -17.03
C TRP A 72 3.95 -12.41 -17.96
N GLN A 73 4.13 -12.60 -19.28
CA GLN A 73 3.76 -11.60 -20.29
C GLN A 73 2.26 -11.33 -20.30
N GLU A 74 1.45 -12.38 -20.19
CA GLU A 74 0.00 -12.24 -20.21
C GLU A 74 -0.50 -11.57 -18.92
N ARG A 75 0.14 -11.88 -17.79
CA ARG A 75 -0.15 -11.23 -16.52
C ARG A 75 0.19 -9.74 -16.55
N VAL A 76 1.37 -9.38 -17.02
CA VAL A 76 1.79 -7.98 -17.20
C VAL A 76 0.85 -7.24 -18.15
N ARG A 77 0.49 -7.85 -19.29
CA ARG A 77 -0.44 -7.26 -20.25
C ARG A 77 -1.83 -7.04 -19.66
N THR A 78 -2.35 -8.00 -18.90
CA THR A 78 -3.67 -7.90 -18.25
C THR A 78 -3.68 -6.78 -17.22
N ASP A 79 -2.67 -6.70 -16.36
CA ASP A 79 -2.60 -5.67 -15.33
C ASP A 79 -2.35 -4.27 -15.94
N ALA A 80 -1.57 -4.18 -17.03
CA ALA A 80 -1.40 -2.96 -17.81
C ALA A 80 -2.73 -2.46 -18.40
N LYS A 81 -3.53 -3.36 -19.01
CA LYS A 81 -4.86 -3.02 -19.53
C LYS A 81 -5.77 -2.50 -18.42
N ASN A 82 -5.74 -3.11 -17.24
CA ASN A 82 -6.56 -2.67 -16.11
C ASN A 82 -6.13 -1.28 -15.61
N LEU A 83 -4.83 -1.04 -15.48
CA LEU A 83 -4.30 0.28 -15.12
C LEU A 83 -4.71 1.35 -16.13
N VAL A 84 -4.53 1.10 -17.43
CA VAL A 84 -4.92 2.05 -18.49
C VAL A 84 -6.42 2.36 -18.46
N LYS A 85 -7.29 1.36 -18.22
CA LYS A 85 -8.73 1.57 -18.08
C LYS A 85 -9.07 2.52 -16.93
N VAL A 86 -8.44 2.34 -15.77
CA VAL A 86 -8.70 3.22 -14.61
C VAL A 86 -8.17 4.63 -14.87
N LEU A 87 -6.99 4.76 -15.47
CA LEU A 87 -6.43 6.05 -15.86
C LEU A 87 -7.32 6.77 -16.88
N ALA A 88 -7.89 6.05 -17.85
CA ALA A 88 -8.86 6.61 -18.79
C ALA A 88 -10.15 7.08 -18.08
N ALA A 89 -10.64 6.34 -17.09
CA ALA A 89 -11.78 6.77 -16.27
C ALA A 89 -11.47 8.04 -15.44
N MET A 90 -10.20 8.32 -15.15
CA MET A 90 -9.73 9.57 -14.53
C MET A 90 -9.48 10.70 -15.55
N GLY A 91 -9.63 10.45 -16.85
CA GLY A 91 -9.42 11.43 -17.92
C GLY A 91 -8.01 11.43 -18.52
N PHE A 92 -7.13 10.49 -18.16
CA PHE A 92 -5.82 10.36 -18.79
C PHE A 92 -5.92 9.57 -20.10
N VAL A 93 -5.35 10.10 -21.18
CA VAL A 93 -5.27 9.42 -22.48
C VAL A 93 -3.86 8.88 -22.66
N ALA A 94 -3.72 7.56 -22.84
CA ALA A 94 -2.45 6.94 -23.16
C ALA A 94 -2.12 7.18 -24.65
N GLU A 95 -1.01 7.87 -24.93
CA GLU A 95 -0.53 8.11 -26.29
C GLU A 95 0.18 6.85 -26.83
N VAL A 96 -0.57 5.81 -27.17
CA VAL A 96 -0.02 4.52 -27.60
C VAL A 96 0.55 4.57 -29.04
N SER A 97 0.25 5.61 -29.82
CA SER A 97 0.50 5.62 -31.27
C SER A 97 1.87 6.11 -31.73
N ARG A 98 2.78 6.58 -30.86
CA ARG A 98 4.02 7.25 -31.32
C ARG A 98 5.27 6.38 -31.38
N VAL A 99 5.28 5.19 -30.77
CA VAL A 99 6.52 4.41 -30.59
C VAL A 99 6.71 3.30 -31.63
N MET A 100 5.67 2.90 -32.37
CA MET A 100 5.74 1.77 -33.32
C MET A 100 5.85 2.21 -34.81
N GLY A 101 6.08 3.49 -35.10
CA GLY A 101 5.86 4.06 -36.44
C GLY A 101 7.00 4.86 -37.10
N THR A 102 8.22 4.92 -36.55
CA THR A 102 9.28 5.77 -37.14
C THR A 102 10.58 5.07 -37.51
N ASN A 103 10.57 3.74 -37.71
CA ASN A 103 11.74 3.00 -38.21
C ASN A 103 11.58 2.55 -39.67
N ASN A 104 11.06 3.41 -40.55
CA ASN A 104 11.15 3.20 -42.00
C ASN A 104 11.12 4.54 -42.74
N ALA A 105 12.22 5.28 -42.69
CA ALA A 105 12.57 6.29 -43.69
C ALA A 105 14.02 6.77 -43.48
N ARG A 106 14.99 5.99 -43.98
CA ARG A 106 16.07 6.43 -44.88
C ARG A 106 17.13 5.35 -45.03
#